data_AF-A0A7S1AST3-F1
#
_entry.id   AF-A0A7S1AST3-F1
#
_cell.length_a   1.000
_cell.length_b   1.000
_cell.length_c   1.000
_cell.angle_alpha   90.00
_cell.angle_beta   90.00
_cell.angle_gamma   90.00
#
_symmetry.space_group_name_H-M   'P 1'
#
loop_
_entity.id
_entity.type
_entity.pdbx_description
1 polymer ?
#
loop_
_entity_poly.entity_id
_entity_poly.type
_entity_poly.pdbx_seq_one_letter_code
_entity_poly.pdbx_strand_id
1 'polypeptide(L)'
;MGAGAAKAKSYVRIDSGSPVHVDDSFPSTHPFSVCPNLIPNFAKFFTYSDPVMGDLENDPRCSTDNTLMRRLNLVSTYIVIAALLASLAWSAVLSVTPQDGDVWSWLEFLALLLFVLVTALNLFCVVILTQQLYLVSRLAAAGSMGFELGVILFLNPNYTLARHFAISSFEAGLPIFVVAMSLMVYQFINPFGDKRPVAILAVILLWALSAVMFFVRFIQKRRFNALRQSMKDNVSPLLDAVRSVNERNVDM
;
A
#
# COMPACT_ATOMS: atom_id res chain seq x y z
N MET A 1 25.05 16.46 61.08
CA MET A 1 25.50 15.71 59.89
C MET A 1 24.70 16.19 58.70
N GLY A 2 25.24 17.16 57.96
CA GLY A 2 24.59 17.76 56.82
C GLY A 2 25.64 18.00 55.73
N ALA A 3 25.38 17.46 54.54
CA ALA A 3 26.06 17.82 53.31
C ALA A 3 25.12 17.46 52.16
N GLY A 4 24.46 18.47 51.61
CA GLY A 4 23.62 18.35 50.42
C GLY A 4 24.50 18.26 49.17
N ALA A 5 24.21 17.29 48.31
CA ALA A 5 24.86 17.14 47.02
C ALA A 5 24.10 17.95 45.96
N ALA A 6 24.71 19.04 45.50
CA ALA A 6 24.25 19.81 44.35
C ALA A 6 24.62 19.08 43.03
N LYS A 7 23.63 18.78 42.19
CA LYS A 7 23.82 18.27 40.82
C LYS A 7 24.16 19.43 39.88
N ALA A 8 25.38 19.42 39.33
CA ALA A 8 25.81 20.35 38.28
C ALA A 8 25.13 20.01 36.94
N LYS A 9 24.53 21.00 36.28
CA LYS A 9 24.07 20.93 34.88
C LYS A 9 25.26 21.19 33.96
N SER A 10 25.63 20.21 33.13
CA SER A 10 26.56 20.43 32.01
C SER A 10 25.80 21.03 30.83
N TYR A 11 26.15 22.24 30.43
CA TYR A 11 25.71 22.83 29.17
C TYR A 11 26.69 22.40 28.08
N VAL A 12 26.20 21.70 27.05
CA VAL A 12 26.96 21.43 25.84
C VAL A 12 26.97 22.71 25.02
N ARG A 13 28.15 23.31 24.88
CA ARG A 13 28.40 24.44 23.99
C ARG A 13 28.71 23.87 22.61
N ILE A 14 27.88 24.19 21.61
CA ILE A 14 28.16 23.83 20.21
C ILE A 14 28.96 24.98 19.63
N ASP A 15 30.26 24.79 19.45
CA ASP A 15 31.10 25.72 18.68
C ASP A 15 30.80 25.53 17.19
N SER A 16 30.30 26.58 16.55
CA SER A 16 30.10 26.63 15.10
C SER A 16 31.43 26.95 14.41
N GLY A 17 32.05 25.95 13.78
CA GLY A 17 33.17 26.22 12.86
C GLY A 17 34.24 25.14 12.83
N SER A 18 33.93 23.98 12.25
CA SER A 18 34.96 23.15 11.60
C SER A 18 34.32 22.31 10.49
N PRO A 19 34.94 22.21 9.30
CA PRO A 19 34.42 21.41 8.21
C PRO A 19 34.59 19.92 8.54
N VAL A 20 33.48 19.19 8.55
CA VAL A 20 33.49 17.73 8.73
C VAL A 20 33.89 17.11 7.39
N HIS A 21 35.09 16.54 7.34
CA HIS A 21 35.49 15.64 6.27
C HIS A 21 34.77 14.31 6.51
N VAL A 22 33.84 13.96 5.62
CA VAL A 22 33.17 12.65 5.63
C VAL A 22 34.04 11.69 4.84
N ASP A 23 34.53 10.64 5.49
CA ASP A 23 35.22 9.52 4.84
C ASP A 23 34.19 8.59 4.18
N ASP A 24 34.23 8.48 2.85
CA ASP A 24 33.33 7.66 2.02
C ASP A 24 33.63 6.15 2.04
N SER A 25 34.09 5.60 3.16
CA SER A 25 34.40 4.17 3.28
C SER A 25 33.42 3.43 4.19
N PHE A 26 32.16 3.31 3.74
CA PHE A 26 31.25 2.25 4.17
C PHE A 26 30.64 1.54 2.95
N PRO A 27 30.78 0.21 2.82
CA PRO A 27 30.16 -0.52 1.72
C PRO A 27 28.66 -0.70 2.01
N SER A 28 27.83 0.06 1.31
CA SER A 28 26.37 -0.11 1.30
C SER A 28 25.97 -1.28 0.39
N THR A 29 26.20 -2.51 0.85
CA THR A 29 25.56 -3.69 0.24
C THR A 29 24.09 -3.75 0.64
N HIS A 30 23.22 -3.12 -0.16
CA HIS A 30 21.79 -3.41 -0.17
C HIS A 30 21.48 -4.39 -1.31
N PRO A 31 20.78 -5.51 -1.05
CA PRO A 31 20.46 -6.51 -2.06
C PRO A 31 19.14 -6.18 -2.76
N PHE A 32 19.03 -5.03 -3.42
CA PHE A 32 17.98 -4.79 -4.42
C PHE A 32 18.50 -3.82 -5.48
N SER A 33 19.45 -4.31 -6.27
CA SER A 33 19.69 -3.80 -7.62
C SER A 33 18.40 -4.07 -8.41
N VAL A 34 17.56 -3.05 -8.55
CA VAL A 34 16.43 -3.09 -9.48
C VAL A 34 17.03 -3.07 -10.89
N CYS A 35 16.79 -4.14 -11.64
CA CYS A 35 17.21 -4.29 -13.03
C CYS A 35 16.84 -3.03 -13.86
N PRO A 36 17.79 -2.37 -14.53
CA PRO A 36 17.54 -1.11 -15.23
C PRO A 36 16.88 -1.26 -16.63
N ASN A 37 16.36 -2.43 -16.99
CA ASN A 37 16.06 -2.74 -18.41
C ASN A 37 14.61 -3.05 -18.77
N LEU A 38 13.61 -2.62 -17.97
CA LEU A 38 12.22 -2.69 -18.41
C LEU A 38 11.64 -1.27 -18.56
N ILE A 39 11.57 -0.84 -19.83
CA ILE A 39 11.02 0.43 -20.35
C ILE A 39 12.02 1.62 -20.39
N PRO A 40 12.98 1.63 -21.32
CA PRO A 40 13.99 2.70 -21.43
C PRO A 40 13.43 4.10 -21.81
N ASN A 41 12.17 4.19 -22.25
CA ASN A 41 11.56 5.45 -22.68
C ASN A 41 10.67 6.13 -21.64
N PHE A 42 10.22 5.44 -20.58
CA PHE A 42 9.38 6.07 -19.56
C PHE A 42 10.22 6.84 -18.53
N ALA A 43 11.41 6.34 -18.20
CA ALA A 43 12.34 7.01 -17.28
C ALA A 43 13.04 8.24 -17.89
N LYS A 44 13.26 8.25 -19.22
CA LYS A 44 13.85 9.41 -19.92
C LYS A 44 12.91 10.61 -20.03
N PHE A 45 11.60 10.40 -19.94
CA PHE A 45 10.64 11.52 -19.93
C PHE A 45 10.66 12.30 -18.60
N PHE A 46 11.13 11.69 -17.51
CA PHE A 46 11.23 12.34 -16.18
C PHE A 46 12.59 13.01 -15.90
N THR A 47 13.58 12.89 -16.79
CA THR A 47 14.96 13.33 -16.52
C THR A 47 15.43 14.51 -17.38
N TYR A 48 14.52 15.22 -18.05
CA TYR A 48 14.86 16.50 -18.67
C TYR A 48 14.82 17.62 -17.61
N SER A 49 15.96 17.91 -16.98
CA SER A 49 16.16 19.11 -16.16
C SER A 49 17.18 20.02 -16.85
N ASP A 50 16.79 21.26 -17.15
CA ASP A 50 17.70 22.29 -17.65
C ASP A 50 18.82 22.61 -16.63
N PRO A 51 20.03 22.99 -17.09
CA PRO A 51 21.23 23.13 -16.24
C PRO A 51 21.27 24.39 -15.34
N VAL A 52 20.13 24.95 -14.93
CA VAL A 52 20.05 26.12 -14.02
C VAL A 52 19.63 25.68 -12.59
N MET A 53 20.06 24.49 -12.17
CA MET A 53 19.58 23.79 -10.96
C MET A 53 20.60 23.78 -9.80
N GLY A 54 21.44 24.80 -9.68
CA GLY A 54 22.44 24.88 -8.59
C GLY A 54 21.83 25.07 -7.19
N ASP A 55 20.60 25.60 -7.09
CA ASP A 55 19.92 25.90 -5.82
C ASP A 55 18.77 24.94 -5.46
N LEU A 56 18.39 24.03 -6.36
CA LEU A 56 17.30 23.04 -6.12
C LEU A 56 17.81 21.69 -5.64
N GLU A 57 19.11 21.41 -5.76
CA GLU A 57 19.73 20.18 -5.26
C GLU A 57 19.71 20.12 -3.72
N ASN A 58 19.56 21.27 -3.06
CA ASN A 58 19.53 21.42 -1.62
C ASN A 58 18.10 21.57 -1.03
N ASP A 59 17.05 21.51 -1.86
CA ASP A 59 15.67 21.49 -1.37
C ASP A 59 15.27 20.04 -1.01
N PRO A 60 14.95 19.73 0.27
CA PRO A 60 14.46 18.41 0.68
C PRO A 60 13.18 17.96 -0.06
N ARG A 61 12.49 18.88 -0.77
CA ARG A 61 11.35 18.57 -1.64
C ARG A 61 11.76 17.97 -2.98
N CYS A 62 12.98 18.28 -3.45
CA CYS A 62 13.59 17.80 -4.70
C CYS A 62 14.53 16.61 -4.49
N SER A 63 14.93 16.33 -3.24
CA SER A 63 15.64 15.10 -2.91
C SER A 63 14.78 13.87 -3.23
N THR A 64 15.37 12.89 -3.89
CA THR A 64 14.74 11.68 -4.46
C THR A 64 13.99 10.81 -3.43
N ASP A 65 14.16 11.09 -2.13
CA ASP A 65 13.53 10.41 -0.99
C ASP A 65 12.36 11.18 -0.35
N ASN A 66 11.62 11.95 -1.13
CA ASN A 66 10.45 12.65 -0.61
C ASN A 66 9.36 11.64 -0.13
N THR A 67 8.86 11.83 1.09
CA THR A 67 7.89 10.92 1.74
C THR A 67 6.62 10.69 0.92
N LEU A 68 6.23 11.65 0.07
CA LEU A 68 5.12 11.52 -0.86
C LEU A 68 5.42 10.47 -1.95
N MET A 69 6.62 10.52 -2.57
CA MET A 69 7.01 9.60 -3.63
C MET A 69 7.08 8.16 -3.12
N ARG A 70 7.61 7.95 -1.90
CA ARG A 70 7.62 6.63 -1.25
C ARG A 70 6.21 6.08 -1.04
N ARG A 71 5.24 6.93 -0.66
CA ARG A 71 3.84 6.55 -0.48
C ARG A 71 3.15 6.26 -1.83
N LEU A 72 3.46 7.03 -2.87
CA LEU A 72 2.92 6.81 -4.22
C LEU A 72 3.44 5.50 -4.84
N ASN A 73 4.71 5.17 -4.61
CA ASN A 73 5.29 3.91 -5.09
C ASN A 73 4.61 2.67 -4.46
N LEU A 74 4.25 2.75 -3.17
CA LEU A 74 3.45 1.71 -2.53
C LEU A 74 2.09 1.55 -3.22
N VAL A 75 1.39 2.66 -3.52
CA VAL A 75 0.10 2.62 -4.23
C VAL A 75 0.24 2.01 -5.62
N SER A 76 1.31 2.34 -6.35
CA SER A 76 1.61 1.74 -7.67
C SER A 76 1.76 0.22 -7.59
N THR A 77 2.44 -0.28 -6.56
CA THR A 77 2.61 -1.74 -6.35
C THR A 77 1.27 -2.43 -6.12
N TYR A 78 0.37 -1.82 -5.32
CA TYR A 78 -0.98 -2.36 -5.11
C TYR A 78 -1.81 -2.40 -6.40
N ILE A 79 -1.69 -1.40 -7.27
CA ILE A 79 -2.38 -1.39 -8.57
C ILE A 79 -1.95 -2.58 -9.42
N VAL A 80 -0.64 -2.85 -9.50
CA VAL A 80 -0.10 -3.96 -10.28
C VAL A 80 -0.59 -5.31 -9.74
N ILE A 81 -0.51 -5.52 -8.43
CA ILE A 81 -0.95 -6.79 -7.82
C ILE A 81 -2.46 -6.99 -7.99
N ALA A 82 -3.26 -5.93 -7.82
CA ALA A 82 -4.71 -6.00 -8.01
C ALA A 82 -5.09 -6.28 -9.47
N ALA A 83 -4.39 -5.67 -10.43
CA ALA A 83 -4.61 -5.93 -11.85
C ALA A 83 -4.27 -7.38 -12.24
N LEU A 84 -3.15 -7.91 -11.72
CA LEU A 84 -2.76 -9.32 -11.92
C LEU A 84 -3.78 -10.29 -11.32
N LEU A 85 -4.26 -10.01 -10.10
CA LEU A 85 -5.28 -10.85 -9.48
C LEU A 85 -6.61 -10.80 -10.25
N ALA A 86 -6.99 -9.62 -10.77
CA ALA A 86 -8.17 -9.47 -11.62
C ALA A 86 -8.02 -10.27 -12.93
N SER A 87 -6.85 -10.23 -13.58
CA SER A 87 -6.62 -11.00 -14.80
C SER A 87 -6.66 -12.50 -14.55
N LEU A 88 -6.06 -12.98 -13.45
CA LEU A 88 -6.09 -14.39 -13.07
C LEU A 88 -7.52 -14.85 -12.75
N ALA A 89 -8.29 -14.05 -12.00
CA ALA A 89 -9.69 -14.34 -11.71
C ALA A 89 -10.54 -14.40 -12.98
N TRP A 90 -10.34 -13.46 -13.92
CA TRP A 90 -11.04 -13.46 -15.20
C TRP A 90 -10.69 -14.68 -16.06
N SER A 91 -9.41 -15.03 -16.14
CA SER A 91 -8.98 -16.26 -16.83
C SER A 91 -9.61 -17.51 -16.20
N ALA A 92 -9.73 -17.56 -14.87
CA ALA A 92 -10.40 -18.64 -14.18
C ALA A 92 -11.88 -18.73 -14.54
N VAL A 93 -12.60 -17.60 -14.67
CA VAL A 93 -14.01 -17.59 -15.15
C VAL A 93 -14.14 -18.25 -16.52
N LEU A 94 -13.25 -17.92 -17.46
CA LEU A 94 -13.29 -18.49 -18.82
C LEU A 94 -13.00 -19.99 -18.87
N SER A 95 -12.32 -20.51 -17.84
CA SER A 95 -12.01 -21.94 -17.73
C SER A 95 -13.08 -22.77 -17.01
N VAL A 96 -14.15 -22.14 -16.49
CA VAL A 96 -15.28 -22.85 -15.89
C VAL A 96 -16.18 -23.37 -17.02
N THR A 97 -16.09 -24.65 -17.31
CA THR A 97 -16.96 -25.35 -18.27
C THR A 97 -17.84 -26.36 -17.55
N PRO A 98 -19.13 -26.49 -17.91
CA PRO A 98 -20.03 -27.47 -17.31
C PRO A 98 -19.54 -28.90 -17.57
N GLN A 99 -19.48 -29.73 -16.53
CA GLN A 99 -18.92 -31.09 -16.65
C GLN A 99 -19.81 -32.08 -17.39
N ASP A 100 -21.13 -31.95 -17.29
CA ASP A 100 -22.11 -32.92 -17.82
C ASP A 100 -22.89 -32.39 -19.05
N GLY A 101 -22.20 -31.66 -19.93
CA GLY A 101 -22.67 -31.36 -21.29
C GLY A 101 -23.83 -30.38 -21.44
N ASP A 102 -24.64 -30.12 -20.39
CA ASP A 102 -25.66 -29.05 -20.42
C ASP A 102 -26.19 -28.62 -19.02
N VAL A 103 -26.02 -29.45 -17.98
CA VAL A 103 -26.55 -29.15 -16.64
C VAL A 103 -25.47 -28.50 -15.75
N TRP A 104 -25.69 -27.24 -15.39
CA TRP A 104 -24.82 -26.52 -14.46
C TRP A 104 -24.98 -27.04 -13.04
N SER A 105 -23.87 -27.46 -12.43
CA SER A 105 -23.87 -27.78 -11.00
C SER A 105 -23.96 -26.49 -10.17
N TRP A 106 -24.69 -26.52 -9.05
CA TRP A 106 -24.76 -25.37 -8.13
C TRP A 106 -23.38 -24.91 -7.65
N LEU A 107 -22.42 -25.84 -7.54
CA LEU A 107 -21.04 -25.53 -7.19
C LEU A 107 -20.31 -24.76 -8.31
N GLU A 108 -20.60 -25.03 -9.59
CA GLU A 108 -20.00 -24.32 -10.74
C GLU A 108 -20.53 -22.89 -10.79
N PHE A 109 -21.84 -22.75 -10.60
CA PHE A 109 -22.49 -21.45 -10.52
C PHE A 109 -21.94 -20.60 -9.36
N LEU A 110 -21.76 -21.21 -8.18
CA LEU A 110 -21.18 -20.54 -7.03
C LEU A 110 -19.72 -20.13 -7.27
N ALA A 111 -18.90 -21.01 -7.84
CA ALA A 111 -17.52 -20.71 -8.17
C ALA A 111 -17.42 -19.55 -9.17
N LEU A 112 -18.24 -19.57 -10.23
CA LEU A 112 -18.32 -18.51 -11.23
C LEU A 112 -18.72 -17.17 -10.57
N LEU A 113 -19.77 -17.17 -9.74
CA LEU A 113 -20.22 -15.97 -9.03
C LEU A 113 -19.12 -15.38 -8.13
N LEU A 114 -18.37 -16.23 -7.43
CA LEU A 114 -17.26 -15.80 -6.60
C LEU A 114 -16.09 -15.22 -7.43
N PHE A 115 -15.73 -15.84 -8.56
CA PHE A 115 -14.69 -15.28 -9.44
C PHE A 115 -15.09 -13.94 -10.08
N VAL A 116 -16.35 -13.79 -10.48
CA VAL A 116 -16.89 -12.51 -11.00
C VAL A 116 -16.86 -11.45 -9.90
N LEU A 117 -17.27 -11.80 -8.67
CA LEU A 117 -17.21 -10.89 -7.52
C LEU A 117 -15.77 -10.45 -7.23
N VAL A 118 -14.81 -11.38 -7.20
CA VAL A 118 -13.38 -11.08 -7.00
C VAL A 118 -12.87 -10.16 -8.10
N THR A 119 -13.21 -10.43 -9.35
CA THR A 119 -12.81 -9.60 -10.49
C THR A 119 -13.36 -8.18 -10.35
N ALA A 120 -14.64 -8.03 -9.99
CA ALA A 120 -15.27 -6.73 -9.79
C ALA A 120 -14.62 -5.93 -8.64
N LEU A 121 -14.34 -6.57 -7.49
CA LEU A 121 -13.69 -5.93 -6.35
C LEU A 121 -12.26 -5.46 -6.66
N ASN A 122 -11.51 -6.26 -7.42
CA ASN A 122 -10.14 -5.92 -7.82
C ASN A 122 -10.12 -4.84 -8.90
N LEU A 123 -11.03 -4.89 -9.88
CA LEU A 123 -11.14 -3.86 -10.92
C LEU A 123 -11.58 -2.51 -10.33
N PHE A 124 -12.51 -2.53 -9.37
CA PHE A 124 -12.88 -1.34 -8.61
C PHE A 124 -11.67 -0.74 -7.88
N CYS A 125 -10.84 -1.58 -7.22
CA CYS A 125 -9.62 -1.14 -6.57
C CYS A 125 -8.64 -0.49 -7.56
N VAL A 126 -8.36 -1.16 -8.69
CA VAL A 126 -7.47 -0.67 -9.74
C VAL A 126 -7.92 0.70 -10.26
N VAL A 127 -9.21 0.88 -10.56
CA VAL A 127 -9.74 2.14 -11.10
C VAL A 127 -9.54 3.29 -10.11
N ILE A 128 -9.93 3.11 -8.85
CA ILE A 128 -9.82 4.15 -7.82
C ILE A 128 -8.36 4.53 -7.60
N LEU A 129 -7.47 3.54 -7.40
CA LEU A 129 -6.06 3.81 -7.14
C LEU A 129 -5.35 4.43 -8.34
N THR A 130 -5.66 4.00 -9.56
CA THR A 130 -5.09 4.56 -10.78
C THR A 130 -5.51 6.01 -10.98
N GLN A 131 -6.78 6.33 -10.75
CA GLN A 131 -7.27 7.72 -10.83
C GLN A 131 -6.59 8.62 -9.81
N GLN A 132 -6.42 8.14 -8.58
CA GLN A 132 -5.71 8.89 -7.54
C GLN A 132 -4.23 9.10 -7.87
N LEU A 133 -3.55 8.06 -8.35
CA LEU A 133 -2.16 8.15 -8.76
C LEU A 133 -1.98 9.13 -9.92
N TYR A 134 -2.87 9.08 -10.93
CA TYR A 134 -2.85 10.00 -12.05
C TYR A 134 -3.02 11.46 -11.62
N LEU A 135 -4.02 11.77 -10.79
CA LEU A 135 -4.30 13.13 -10.33
C LEU A 135 -3.14 13.71 -9.50
N VAL A 136 -2.59 12.91 -8.59
CA VAL A 136 -1.49 13.36 -7.72
C VAL A 136 -0.20 13.55 -8.51
N SER A 137 0.13 12.63 -9.42
CA SER A 137 1.31 12.77 -10.29
C SER A 137 1.19 13.97 -11.23
N ARG A 138 0.00 14.23 -11.77
CA ARG A 138 -0.26 15.40 -12.62
C ARG A 138 -0.12 16.71 -11.86
N LEU A 139 -0.63 16.77 -10.63
CA LEU A 139 -0.48 17.95 -9.78
C LEU A 139 0.96 18.13 -9.31
N ALA A 140 1.66 17.06 -8.95
CA ALA A 140 3.06 17.13 -8.55
C ALA A 140 3.96 17.69 -9.67
N ALA A 141 3.61 17.45 -10.94
CA ALA A 141 4.30 18.01 -12.10
C ALA A 141 3.87 19.45 -12.44
N ALA A 142 2.88 20.03 -11.75
CA ALA A 142 2.32 21.34 -12.08
C ALA A 142 3.14 22.50 -11.47
N GLY A 143 4.29 22.82 -12.06
CA GLY A 143 5.06 24.03 -11.75
C GLY A 143 5.53 24.13 -10.29
N SER A 144 5.87 25.36 -9.84
CA SER A 144 6.52 25.59 -8.54
C SER A 144 5.64 25.29 -7.31
N MET A 145 4.30 25.34 -7.43
CA MET A 145 3.36 25.01 -6.35
C MET A 145 2.72 23.62 -6.47
N GLY A 146 2.97 22.90 -7.57
CA GLY A 146 2.28 21.65 -7.88
C GLY A 146 2.49 20.57 -6.82
N PHE A 147 3.69 20.50 -6.27
CA PHE A 147 4.03 19.55 -5.21
C PHE A 147 3.17 19.77 -3.94
N GLU A 148 3.06 21.01 -3.45
CA GLU A 148 2.27 21.31 -2.25
C GLU A 148 0.78 21.03 -2.46
N LEU A 149 0.26 21.38 -3.63
CA LEU A 149 -1.12 21.10 -3.99
C LEU A 149 -1.41 19.59 -4.08
N GLY A 150 -0.45 18.82 -4.60
CA GLY A 150 -0.49 17.35 -4.62
C GLY A 150 -0.55 16.74 -3.21
N VAL A 151 0.22 17.29 -2.26
CA VAL A 151 0.17 16.87 -0.85
C VAL A 151 -1.19 17.16 -0.23
N ILE A 152 -1.74 18.37 -0.44
CA ILE A 152 -3.05 18.77 0.08
C ILE A 152 -4.15 17.84 -0.44
N LEU A 153 -4.15 17.53 -1.75
CA LEU A 153 -5.12 16.60 -2.33
C LEU A 153 -4.96 15.18 -1.76
N PHE A 154 -3.72 14.70 -1.63
CA PHE A 154 -3.42 13.36 -1.12
C PHE A 154 -3.84 13.19 0.35
N LEU A 155 -3.75 14.25 1.14
CA LEU A 155 -4.11 14.26 2.56
C LEU A 155 -5.60 14.49 2.81
N ASN A 156 -6.37 14.84 1.78
CA ASN A 156 -7.80 15.06 1.91
C ASN A 156 -8.50 13.79 2.45
N PRO A 157 -9.38 13.91 3.47
CA PRO A 157 -10.00 12.77 4.12
C PRO A 157 -10.86 11.94 3.16
N ASN A 158 -11.54 12.57 2.20
CA ASN A 158 -12.42 11.87 1.27
C ASN A 158 -11.62 10.94 0.33
N TYR A 159 -10.51 11.44 -0.21
CA TYR A 159 -9.60 10.65 -1.05
C TYR A 159 -8.91 9.54 -0.26
N THR A 160 -8.52 9.84 0.98
CA THR A 160 -7.92 8.85 1.89
C THR A 160 -8.90 7.73 2.24
N LEU A 161 -10.18 8.06 2.51
CA LEU A 161 -11.22 7.05 2.77
C LEU A 161 -11.49 6.19 1.54
N ALA A 162 -11.61 6.79 0.35
CA ALA A 162 -11.78 6.06 -0.90
C ALA A 162 -10.61 5.10 -1.16
N ARG A 163 -9.37 5.54 -0.90
CA ARG A 163 -8.18 4.69 -1.00
C ARG A 163 -8.22 3.51 -0.04
N HIS A 164 -8.55 3.75 1.23
CA HIS A 164 -8.66 2.67 2.22
C HIS A 164 -9.77 1.69 1.89
N PHE A 165 -10.89 2.18 1.35
CA PHE A 165 -11.99 1.34 0.91
C PHE A 165 -11.56 0.44 -0.28
N ALA A 166 -10.88 1.01 -1.28
CA ALA A 166 -10.32 0.27 -2.41
C ALA A 166 -9.29 -0.80 -1.99
N ILE A 167 -8.37 -0.46 -1.09
CA ILE A 167 -7.39 -1.44 -0.58
C ILE A 167 -8.10 -2.52 0.24
N SER A 168 -9.09 -2.14 1.06
CA SER A 168 -9.87 -3.09 1.85
C SER A 168 -10.69 -4.06 1.00
N SER A 169 -11.17 -3.63 -0.17
CA SER A 169 -11.89 -4.48 -1.12
C SER A 169 -10.96 -5.47 -1.81
N PHE A 170 -9.75 -5.03 -2.21
CA PHE A 170 -8.70 -5.92 -2.73
C PHE A 170 -8.28 -6.99 -1.72
N GLU A 171 -8.01 -6.60 -0.47
CA GLU A 171 -7.65 -7.55 0.59
C GLU A 171 -8.77 -8.54 0.93
N ALA A 172 -10.03 -8.15 0.74
CA ALA A 172 -11.17 -9.05 0.87
C ALA A 172 -11.27 -10.04 -0.31
N GLY A 173 -10.88 -9.62 -1.50
CA GLY A 173 -10.90 -10.45 -2.71
C GLY A 173 -9.91 -11.61 -2.69
N LEU A 174 -8.74 -11.44 -2.05
CA LEU A 174 -7.70 -12.48 -1.96
C LEU A 174 -8.18 -13.83 -1.38
N PRO A 175 -8.75 -13.89 -0.15
CA PRO A 175 -9.19 -15.16 0.41
C PRO A 175 -10.42 -15.72 -0.32
N ILE A 176 -11.28 -14.86 -0.87
CA ILE A 176 -12.44 -15.27 -1.68
C ILE A 176 -11.97 -15.96 -2.96
N PHE A 177 -10.91 -15.45 -3.60
CA PHE A 177 -10.29 -16.06 -4.77
C PHE A 177 -9.80 -17.49 -4.48
N VAL A 178 -9.13 -17.70 -3.34
CA VAL A 178 -8.66 -19.04 -2.93
C VAL A 178 -9.83 -20.00 -2.70
N VAL A 179 -10.94 -19.53 -2.11
CA VAL A 179 -12.15 -20.33 -1.94
C VAL A 179 -12.76 -20.69 -3.30
N ALA A 180 -12.88 -19.74 -4.23
CA ALA A 180 -13.39 -20.00 -5.58
C ALA A 180 -12.53 -21.03 -6.32
N MET A 181 -11.19 -20.90 -6.24
CA MET A 181 -10.25 -21.87 -6.79
C MET A 181 -10.43 -23.27 -6.19
N SER A 182 -10.68 -23.37 -4.88
CA SER A 182 -10.90 -24.67 -4.23
C SER A 182 -12.13 -25.41 -4.79
N LEU A 183 -13.21 -24.69 -5.08
CA LEU A 183 -14.42 -25.26 -5.67
C LEU A 183 -14.16 -25.75 -7.10
N MET A 184 -13.42 -24.97 -7.88
CA MET A 184 -13.03 -25.35 -9.25
C MET A 184 -12.12 -26.60 -9.25
N VAL A 185 -11.14 -26.67 -8.35
CA VAL A 185 -10.25 -27.84 -8.22
C VAL A 185 -11.03 -29.09 -7.83
N TYR A 186 -12.00 -28.97 -6.92
CA TYR A 186 -12.86 -30.09 -6.53
C TYR A 186 -13.59 -30.66 -7.75
N GLN A 187 -14.18 -29.78 -8.56
CA GLN A 187 -14.90 -30.19 -9.77
C GLN A 187 -13.97 -30.86 -10.76
N PHE A 188 -12.82 -30.26 -11.06
CA PHE A 188 -11.89 -30.83 -12.03
C PHE A 188 -11.46 -32.27 -11.69
N ILE A 189 -11.34 -32.63 -10.41
CA ILE A 189 -10.84 -33.95 -9.98
C ILE A 189 -11.97 -34.96 -9.72
N ASN A 190 -13.16 -34.50 -9.32
CA ASN A 190 -14.31 -35.36 -9.00
C ASN A 190 -14.71 -36.40 -10.09
N PRO A 191 -14.66 -36.10 -11.41
CA PRO A 191 -15.05 -37.08 -12.44
C PRO A 191 -14.11 -38.29 -12.53
N PHE A 192 -12.91 -38.23 -11.96
CA PHE A 192 -11.92 -39.32 -12.05
C PHE A 192 -12.09 -40.45 -11.05
N GLY A 193 -13.18 -40.48 -10.26
CA GLY A 193 -13.63 -41.61 -9.42
C GLY A 193 -12.64 -42.08 -8.34
N ASP A 194 -11.51 -42.66 -8.75
CA ASP A 194 -10.45 -43.21 -7.92
C ASP A 194 -9.60 -42.13 -7.22
N LYS A 195 -9.61 -40.89 -7.71
CA LYS A 195 -8.81 -39.78 -7.19
C LYS A 195 -9.57 -38.82 -6.25
N ARG A 196 -10.81 -39.16 -5.89
CA ARG A 196 -11.65 -38.39 -4.96
C ARG A 196 -11.00 -38.03 -3.61
N PRO A 197 -10.26 -38.93 -2.92
CA PRO A 197 -9.64 -38.55 -1.64
C PRO A 197 -8.55 -37.47 -1.81
N VAL A 198 -7.85 -37.46 -2.95
CA VAL A 198 -6.85 -36.42 -3.26
C VAL A 198 -7.52 -35.07 -3.49
N ALA A 199 -8.68 -35.04 -4.17
CA ALA A 199 -9.46 -33.83 -4.36
C ALA A 199 -9.89 -33.20 -3.03
N ILE A 200 -10.44 -34.03 -2.13
CA ILE A 200 -10.91 -33.57 -0.82
C ILE A 200 -9.74 -33.01 0.01
N LEU A 201 -8.60 -33.70 0.01
CA LEU A 201 -7.40 -33.22 0.71
C LEU A 201 -6.90 -31.88 0.14
N ALA A 202 -6.89 -31.72 -1.19
CA ALA A 202 -6.52 -30.45 -1.83
C ALA A 202 -7.47 -29.30 -1.44
N VAL A 203 -8.78 -29.56 -1.40
CA VAL A 203 -9.79 -28.57 -0.97
C VAL A 203 -9.57 -28.16 0.49
N ILE A 204 -9.35 -29.13 1.38
CA ILE A 204 -9.09 -28.86 2.81
C ILE A 204 -7.85 -27.99 2.97
N LEU A 205 -6.76 -28.27 2.24
CA LEU A 205 -5.55 -27.46 2.28
C LEU A 205 -5.78 -26.04 1.77
N LEU A 206 -6.54 -25.85 0.68
CA LEU A 206 -6.88 -24.53 0.15
C LEU A 206 -7.80 -23.74 1.09
N TRP A 207 -8.73 -24.41 1.76
CA TRP A 207 -9.58 -23.78 2.78
C TRP A 207 -8.78 -23.39 4.02
N ALA A 208 -7.86 -24.24 4.48
CA ALA A 208 -6.95 -23.90 5.56
C ALA A 208 -6.09 -22.69 5.21
N LEU A 209 -5.57 -22.63 3.98
CA LEU A 209 -4.82 -21.47 3.47
C LEU A 209 -5.68 -20.19 3.47
N SER A 210 -6.93 -20.27 2.98
CA SER A 210 -7.85 -19.13 3.00
C SER A 210 -8.17 -18.67 4.43
N ALA A 211 -8.38 -19.60 5.36
CA ALA A 211 -8.60 -19.29 6.77
C ALA A 211 -7.39 -18.58 7.40
N VAL A 212 -6.17 -19.02 7.09
CA VAL A 212 -4.93 -18.35 7.51
C VAL A 212 -4.87 -16.92 6.95
N MET A 213 -5.20 -16.71 5.67
CA MET A 213 -5.25 -15.36 5.08
C MET A 213 -6.26 -14.45 5.79
N PHE A 214 -7.46 -14.95 6.08
CA PHE A 214 -8.46 -14.22 6.88
C PHE A 214 -7.95 -13.89 8.27
N PHE A 215 -7.27 -14.82 8.93
CA PHE A 215 -6.71 -14.63 10.27
C PHE A 215 -5.61 -13.56 10.28
N VAL A 216 -4.69 -13.60 9.32
CA VAL A 216 -3.63 -12.59 9.15
C VAL A 216 -4.24 -11.22 8.93
N ARG A 217 -5.21 -11.10 8.02
CA ARG A 217 -5.95 -9.84 7.76
C ARG A 217 -6.59 -9.30 9.04
N PHE A 218 -7.21 -10.17 9.82
CA PHE A 218 -7.85 -9.80 11.08
C PHE A 218 -6.86 -9.26 12.12
N ILE A 219 -5.71 -9.93 12.27
CA ILE A 219 -4.64 -9.46 13.16
C ILE A 219 -4.10 -8.11 12.71
N GLN A 220 -3.81 -7.94 11.42
CA GLN A 220 -3.28 -6.69 10.87
C GLN A 220 -4.25 -5.53 11.10
N LYS A 221 -5.55 -5.74 10.83
CA LYS A 221 -6.58 -4.72 11.07
C LYS A 221 -6.70 -4.35 12.55
N ARG A 222 -6.63 -5.33 13.46
CA ARG A 222 -6.65 -5.07 14.91
C ARG A 222 -5.47 -4.24 15.36
N ARG A 223 -4.25 -4.61 14.96
CA ARG A 223 -3.02 -3.88 15.31
C ARG A 223 -3.04 -2.46 14.75
N PHE A 224 -3.46 -2.29 13.51
CA PHE A 224 -3.57 -0.99 12.88
C PHE A 224 -4.56 -0.07 13.61
N ASN A 225 -5.73 -0.58 13.99
CA ASN A 225 -6.73 0.19 14.73
C ASN A 225 -6.23 0.58 16.13
N ALA A 226 -5.53 -0.31 16.84
CA ALA A 226 -4.95 -0.01 18.14
C ALA A 226 -3.88 1.10 18.05
N LEU A 227 -2.99 1.03 17.06
CA LEU A 227 -1.97 2.06 16.81
C LEU A 227 -2.62 3.39 16.41
N ARG A 228 -3.64 3.35 15.56
CA ARG A 228 -4.37 4.54 15.13
C ARG A 228 -5.04 5.24 16.31
N GLN A 229 -5.61 4.48 17.25
CA GLN A 229 -6.23 5.04 18.45
C GLN A 229 -5.17 5.67 19.36
N SER A 230 -4.06 4.96 19.64
CA SER A 230 -2.97 5.50 20.47
C SER A 230 -2.37 6.79 19.90
N MET A 231 -2.20 6.87 18.57
CA MET A 231 -1.77 8.11 17.92
C MET A 231 -2.79 9.23 18.08
N LYS A 232 -4.09 8.94 17.94
CA LYS A 232 -5.15 9.94 18.12
C LYS A 232 -5.15 10.49 19.54
N ASP A 233 -5.03 9.60 20.53
CA ASP A 233 -5.05 9.96 21.96
C ASP A 233 -3.83 10.81 22.35
N ASN A 234 -2.66 10.56 21.74
CA ASN A 234 -1.44 11.34 21.99
C ASN A 234 -1.42 12.68 21.25
N VAL A 235 -2.04 12.78 20.07
CA VAL A 235 -2.02 13.99 19.22
C VAL A 235 -3.14 14.97 19.56
N SER A 236 -4.32 14.48 19.99
CA SER A 236 -5.44 15.37 20.38
C SER A 236 -5.08 16.43 21.42
N PRO A 237 -4.40 16.14 22.54
CA PRO A 237 -4.08 17.18 23.52
C PRO A 237 -3.13 18.24 22.97
N LEU A 238 -2.24 17.87 22.04
CA LEU A 238 -1.33 18.83 21.39
C LEU A 238 -2.09 19.75 20.45
N LEU A 239 -3.04 19.21 19.69
CA LEU A 239 -3.89 20.02 18.81
C LEU A 239 -4.77 20.99 19.62
N ASP A 240 -5.32 20.53 20.74
CA ASP A 240 -6.13 21.37 21.63
C ASP A 240 -5.27 22.48 22.28
N ALA A 241 -4.04 22.15 22.70
CA ALA A 241 -3.09 23.14 23.21
C ALA A 241 -2.73 24.20 22.16
N VAL A 242 -2.40 23.80 20.93
CA VAL A 242 -2.10 24.74 19.84
C VAL A 242 -3.31 25.62 19.51
N ARG A 243 -4.51 25.03 19.47
CA ARG A 243 -5.75 25.78 19.25
C ARG A 243 -5.97 26.85 20.33
N SER A 244 -5.78 26.49 21.60
CA SER A 244 -5.93 27.43 22.73
C SER A 244 -4.91 28.57 22.72
N VAL A 245 -3.72 28.36 22.15
CA VAL A 245 -2.72 29.43 21.97
C VAL A 245 -3.14 30.34 20.82
N ASN A 246 -3.62 29.76 19.72
CA ASN A 246 -4.06 30.52 18.56
C ASN A 246 -5.27 31.42 18.89
N GLU A 247 -6.24 30.92 19.66
CA GLU A 247 -7.40 31.71 20.10
C GLU A 247 -6.97 32.91 20.97
N ARG A 248 -6.04 32.71 21.92
CA ARG A 248 -5.50 33.80 22.74
C ARG A 248 -4.75 34.89 21.94
N ASN A 249 -4.14 34.53 20.81
CA ASN A 249 -3.42 35.48 19.97
C ASN A 249 -4.34 36.30 19.06
N VAL A 250 -5.59 35.87 18.85
CA VAL A 250 -6.57 36.62 18.06
C VAL A 250 -7.27 37.70 18.89
N ASP A 251 -7.30 37.54 20.22
CA ASP A 251 -7.92 38.49 21.16
C ASP A 251 -7.00 39.65 21.60
N MET A 252 -5.73 39.66 21.17
CA MET A 252 -4.75 40.74 21.41
C MET A 252 -4.58 41.59 20.16
#